data_AF-A0A4Y7KU59-F1
#
_entry.id   AF-A0A4Y7KU59-F1
#
_cell.length_a   1.000
_cell.length_b   1.000
_cell.length_c   1.000
_cell.angle_alpha   90.00
_cell.angle_beta   90.00
_cell.angle_gamma   90.00
#
_symmetry.space_group_name_H-M   'P 1'
#
loop_
_entity.id
_entity.type
_entity.pdbx_description
1 polymer ?
#
loop_
_entity_poly.entity_id
_entity_poly.type
_entity_poly.pdbx_seq_one_letter_code
_entity_poly.pdbx_strand_id
1 'polypeptide(L)'
;MGKIESVDSYLEISTVLNFDRTAFPEDEEYDERFVYFVDLVFIFHDDSDIHRFSLCWHSFRYDDIMKRHVSRWMAHAVKHNVQEMTIYNTDRHLGYEIPHQLLNCKSLTKLDMQMYRVLEYVDTTLPKSMCLPRLKFLWLGGFSIANVELSKRLFSSCPALETLVIANSDIQTDDQRNLIVDSLSLKKFNYFNHYVHLLPHNNTMPTTIKLRAPNIGAVYMVEKMRLSAGFLESNLAVIGDDWEAGLSSPGMLSHLEYVSIEKVEGCDAELKLLSFLLKMQRF
;
A
#
# COMPACT_ATOMS: atom_id res chain seq x y z
N MET A 1 5.60 60.34 5.06
CA MET A 1 6.45 59.34 4.39
C MET A 1 6.17 57.99 5.06
N GLY A 2 5.02 57.39 4.77
CA GLY A 2 4.61 56.11 5.33
C GLY A 2 4.88 55.03 4.28
N LYS A 3 5.81 54.11 4.57
CA LYS A 3 5.97 52.90 3.78
C LYS A 3 4.82 51.96 4.11
N ILE A 4 4.02 51.67 3.09
CA ILE A 4 3.06 50.57 3.08
C ILE A 4 3.91 49.31 2.95
N GLU A 5 3.99 48.50 4.00
CA GLU A 5 4.43 47.12 3.90
C GLU A 5 3.29 46.35 3.23
N SER A 6 3.48 45.87 1.99
CA SER A 6 2.57 44.87 1.44
C SER A 6 2.87 43.56 2.15
N VAL A 7 1.94 43.17 3.03
CA VAL A 7 1.85 41.80 3.51
C VAL A 7 1.14 41.02 2.42
N ASP A 8 1.87 40.67 1.37
CA ASP A 8 1.42 39.66 0.41
C ASP A 8 1.64 38.27 1.02
N SER A 9 0.86 37.98 2.07
CA SER A 9 0.62 36.61 2.50
C SER A 9 -0.38 35.99 1.53
N TYR A 10 0.09 35.66 0.32
CA TYR A 10 -0.65 34.72 -0.52
C TYR A 10 -0.74 33.42 0.26
N LEU A 11 -1.93 33.09 0.72
CA LEU A 11 -2.28 31.72 1.11
C LEU A 11 -1.82 30.83 -0.05
N GLU A 12 -0.81 29.98 0.16
CA GLU A 12 -0.47 28.93 -0.78
C GLU A 12 -1.75 28.12 -0.99
N ILE A 13 -2.41 28.33 -2.11
CA ILE A 13 -3.56 27.53 -2.50
C ILE A 13 -3.00 26.14 -2.74
N SER A 14 -3.26 25.23 -1.81
CA SER A 14 -2.88 23.83 -1.93
C SER A 14 -3.57 23.24 -3.15
N THR A 15 -2.82 23.05 -4.25
CA THR A 15 -3.35 22.49 -5.49
C THR A 15 -3.78 21.04 -5.31
N VAL A 16 -5.06 20.76 -5.55
CA VAL A 16 -5.64 19.41 -5.51
C VAL A 16 -6.15 19.07 -6.91
N LEU A 17 -5.53 18.07 -7.52
CA LEU A 17 -5.92 17.55 -8.83
C LEU A 17 -6.60 16.20 -8.65
N ASN A 18 -7.89 16.14 -8.99
CA ASN A 18 -8.67 14.90 -8.92
C ASN A 18 -9.33 14.64 -10.28
N PHE A 19 -8.93 13.54 -10.91
CA PHE A 19 -9.40 13.13 -12.22
C PHE A 19 -10.12 11.80 -12.09
N ASP A 20 -11.42 11.79 -12.40
CA ASP A 20 -12.24 10.59 -12.31
C ASP A 20 -12.88 10.28 -13.67
N ARG A 21 -12.38 9.24 -14.32
CA ARG A 21 -12.88 8.77 -15.62
C ARG A 21 -14.21 8.02 -15.48
N THR A 22 -14.53 7.49 -14.30
CA THR A 22 -15.77 6.71 -14.07
C THR A 22 -17.03 7.56 -14.25
N ALA A 23 -16.91 8.88 -14.14
CA ALA A 23 -18.01 9.82 -14.33
C ALA A 23 -18.50 9.94 -15.79
N PHE A 24 -17.77 9.38 -16.76
CA PHE A 24 -18.09 9.45 -18.19
C PHE A 24 -18.42 8.07 -18.76
N PRO A 25 -19.25 8.00 -19.83
CA PRO A 25 -19.54 6.73 -20.51
C PRO A 25 -18.28 5.99 -20.96
N GLU A 26 -18.30 4.66 -20.94
CA GLU A 26 -17.18 3.82 -21.41
C GLU A 26 -17.04 3.83 -22.94
N ASP A 27 -16.47 4.89 -23.49
CA ASP A 27 -16.37 5.14 -24.93
C ASP A 27 -14.99 5.71 -25.31
N GLU A 28 -14.47 5.31 -26.47
CA GLU A 28 -13.09 5.59 -26.90
C GLU A 28 -12.86 7.10 -27.10
N GLU A 29 -13.85 7.80 -27.63
CA GLU A 29 -13.78 9.25 -27.82
C GLU A 29 -13.70 9.97 -26.47
N TYR A 30 -14.41 9.49 -25.45
CA TYR A 30 -14.33 10.04 -24.10
C TYR A 30 -13.01 9.70 -23.41
N ASP A 31 -12.41 8.54 -23.69
CA ASP A 31 -11.06 8.19 -23.21
C ASP A 31 -10.02 9.18 -23.76
N GLU A 32 -10.03 9.42 -25.08
CA GLU A 32 -9.10 10.35 -25.73
C GLU A 32 -9.30 11.79 -25.24
N ARG A 33 -10.55 12.26 -25.13
CA ARG A 33 -10.84 13.61 -24.62
C ARG A 33 -10.40 13.77 -23.16
N PHE A 34 -10.58 12.75 -22.33
CA PHE A 34 -10.11 12.78 -20.95
C PHE A 34 -8.59 12.86 -20.89
N VAL A 35 -7.88 12.01 -21.66
CA VAL A 35 -6.42 12.04 -21.76
C VAL A 35 -5.93 13.41 -22.20
N TYR A 36 -6.53 13.96 -23.26
CA TYR A 36 -6.21 15.28 -23.77
C TYR A 36 -6.43 16.37 -22.72
N PHE A 37 -7.54 16.32 -22.00
CA PHE A 37 -7.84 17.26 -20.93
C PHE A 37 -6.79 17.21 -19.80
N VAL A 38 -6.47 16.02 -19.29
CA VAL A 38 -5.46 15.87 -18.22
C VAL A 38 -4.08 16.33 -18.70
N ASP A 39 -3.74 16.04 -19.95
CA ASP A 39 -2.51 16.54 -20.58
C ASP A 39 -2.47 18.07 -20.63
N LEU A 40 -3.56 18.73 -21.03
CA LEU A 40 -3.64 20.18 -21.03
C LEU A 40 -3.51 20.75 -19.62
N VAL A 41 -4.14 20.13 -18.61
CA VAL A 41 -4.00 20.58 -17.22
C VAL A 41 -2.52 20.60 -16.82
N PHE A 42 -1.74 19.57 -17.16
CA PHE A 42 -0.30 19.58 -16.85
C PHE A 42 0.56 20.47 -17.74
N ILE A 43 0.13 20.75 -18.97
CA ILE A 43 0.81 21.71 -19.84
C ILE A 43 0.64 23.14 -19.31
N PHE A 44 -0.54 23.45 -18.75
CA PHE A 44 -0.88 24.77 -18.24
C PHE A 44 -0.69 24.91 -16.72
N HIS A 45 -0.37 23.82 -16.02
CA HIS A 45 0.01 23.88 -14.61
C HIS A 45 1.29 24.71 -14.48
N ASP A 46 1.27 25.67 -13.55
CA ASP A 46 2.43 26.50 -13.27
C ASP A 46 3.48 25.72 -12.45
N ASP A 47 4.56 26.37 -12.05
CA ASP A 47 5.60 25.72 -11.23
C ASP A 47 5.19 25.53 -9.76
N SER A 48 3.92 25.69 -9.41
CA SER A 48 3.44 25.48 -8.03
C SER A 48 3.44 24.01 -7.63
N ASP A 49 3.54 23.79 -6.32
CA ASP A 49 3.45 22.46 -5.72
C ASP A 49 2.03 21.89 -5.85
N ILE A 50 1.95 20.60 -6.11
CA ILE A 50 0.73 19.81 -6.05
C ILE A 50 0.65 19.23 -4.65
N HIS A 51 -0.42 19.48 -3.91
CA HIS A 51 -0.62 18.84 -2.62
C HIS A 51 -1.11 17.40 -2.80
N ARG A 52 -2.15 17.22 -3.63
CA ARG A 52 -2.79 15.93 -3.88
C ARG A 52 -3.02 15.70 -5.36
N PHE A 53 -2.66 14.51 -5.82
CA PHE A 53 -2.99 14.00 -7.14
C PHE A 53 -3.80 12.70 -6.99
N SER A 54 -4.99 12.67 -7.57
CA SER A 54 -5.88 11.51 -7.58
C SER A 54 -6.31 11.21 -9.01
N LEU A 55 -6.15 9.96 -9.41
CA LEU A 55 -6.62 9.46 -10.70
C LEU A 55 -7.45 8.19 -10.47
N CYS A 56 -8.69 8.20 -10.94
CA CYS A 56 -9.53 7.02 -11.05
C CYS A 56 -9.77 6.72 -12.53
N TRP A 57 -9.25 5.59 -12.99
CA TRP A 57 -9.42 5.08 -14.34
C TRP A 57 -10.15 3.74 -14.33
N HIS A 58 -11.36 3.74 -14.86
CA HIS A 58 -12.15 2.54 -15.10
C HIS A 58 -12.58 2.52 -16.57
N SER A 59 -11.74 1.93 -17.41
CA SER A 59 -12.08 1.65 -18.80
C SER A 59 -11.42 0.34 -19.19
N PHE A 60 -12.18 -0.51 -19.89
CA PHE A 60 -11.69 -1.78 -20.39
C PHE A 60 -10.63 -1.64 -21.50
N ARG A 61 -10.44 -0.43 -22.03
CA ARG A 61 -9.41 -0.07 -23.02
C ARG A 61 -8.16 0.54 -22.35
N TYR A 62 -7.71 -0.04 -21.24
CA TYR A 62 -6.42 0.34 -20.67
C TYR A 62 -5.31 -0.36 -21.44
N ASP A 63 -4.75 0.33 -22.44
CA ASP A 63 -3.67 -0.16 -23.30
C ASP A 63 -2.29 0.40 -22.88
N ASP A 64 -1.24 0.02 -23.62
CA ASP A 64 0.11 0.51 -23.39
C ASP A 64 0.25 2.04 -23.58
N ILE A 65 -0.64 2.66 -24.35
CA ILE A 65 -0.65 4.12 -24.56
C ILE A 65 -1.14 4.78 -23.28
N MET A 66 -2.28 4.32 -22.73
CA MET A 66 -2.82 4.80 -21.46
C MET A 66 -1.82 4.67 -20.31
N LYS A 67 -1.10 3.54 -20.24
CA LYS A 67 0.00 3.36 -19.25
C LYS A 67 1.05 4.45 -19.31
N ARG A 68 1.45 4.88 -20.52
CA ARG A 68 2.43 5.95 -20.71
C ARG A 68 1.87 7.29 -20.25
N HIS A 69 0.60 7.57 -20.51
CA HIS A 69 -0.07 8.78 -20.02
C HIS A 69 -0.09 8.83 -18.49
N VAL A 70 -0.61 7.78 -17.83
CA VAL A 70 -0.61 7.68 -16.36
C VAL A 70 0.80 7.82 -15.78
N SER A 71 1.79 7.16 -16.39
CA SER A 71 3.20 7.28 -15.95
C SER A 71 3.72 8.71 -16.05
N ARG A 72 3.42 9.42 -17.13
CA ARG A 72 3.81 10.82 -17.33
C ARG A 72 3.10 11.74 -16.34
N TRP A 73 1.82 11.52 -16.08
CA TRP A 73 1.03 12.27 -15.11
C TRP A 73 1.57 12.11 -13.69
N MET A 74 1.89 10.89 -13.27
CA MET A 74 2.55 10.63 -11.98
C MET A 74 3.91 11.31 -11.89
N ALA A 75 4.74 11.21 -12.94
CA ALA A 75 6.05 11.85 -12.97
C ALA A 75 5.96 13.39 -12.88
N HIS A 76 4.95 13.98 -13.53
CA HIS A 76 4.66 15.40 -13.41
C HIS A 76 4.26 15.76 -11.97
N ALA A 77 3.31 15.04 -11.36
CA ALA A 77 2.94 15.27 -9.96
C ALA A 77 4.14 15.18 -9.01
N VAL A 78 5.02 14.20 -9.21
CA VAL A 78 6.26 14.05 -8.42
C VAL A 78 7.20 15.25 -8.61
N LYS A 79 7.35 15.76 -9.83
CA LYS A 79 8.17 16.96 -10.12
C LYS A 79 7.68 18.19 -9.34
N HIS A 80 6.37 18.28 -9.10
CA HIS A 80 5.73 19.36 -8.35
C HIS A 80 5.45 18.96 -6.89
N ASN A 81 6.37 18.21 -6.28
CA ASN A 81 6.38 17.89 -4.85
C ASN A 81 5.07 17.32 -4.27
N VAL A 82 4.38 16.48 -5.04
CA VAL A 82 3.15 15.80 -4.58
C VAL A 82 3.31 15.16 -3.19
N GLN A 83 2.36 15.45 -2.29
CA GLN A 83 2.37 14.94 -0.93
C GLN A 83 1.44 13.74 -0.77
N GLU A 84 0.33 13.72 -1.52
CA GLU A 84 -0.63 12.63 -1.51
C GLU A 84 -0.92 12.16 -2.93
N MET A 85 -0.68 10.89 -3.21
CA MET A 85 -0.96 10.29 -4.51
C MET A 85 -1.91 9.12 -4.37
N THR A 86 -2.96 9.13 -5.19
CA THR A 86 -3.95 8.07 -5.27
C THR A 86 -4.20 7.65 -6.71
N ILE A 87 -4.04 6.37 -7.03
CA ILE A 87 -4.18 5.81 -8.36
C ILE A 87 -5.08 4.57 -8.30
N TYR A 88 -6.26 4.67 -8.89
CA TYR A 88 -7.16 3.54 -9.11
C TYR A 88 -7.20 3.23 -10.60
N ASN A 89 -6.76 2.06 -11.02
CA ASN A 89 -6.81 1.66 -12.43
C ASN A 89 -7.35 0.24 -12.59
N THR A 90 -7.99 -0.01 -13.72
CA THR A 90 -8.27 -1.36 -14.23
C THR A 90 -7.27 -1.73 -15.33
N ASP A 91 -6.18 -2.40 -14.99
CA ASP A 91 -5.22 -2.90 -15.99
C ASP A 91 -5.62 -4.31 -16.47
N ARG A 92 -5.60 -4.58 -17.78
CA ARG A 92 -5.81 -5.94 -18.33
C ARG A 92 -4.51 -6.67 -18.65
N HIS A 93 -3.39 -5.97 -18.62
CA HIS A 93 -2.09 -6.50 -19.00
C HIS A 93 -1.39 -7.22 -17.84
N LEU A 94 -0.46 -8.08 -18.22
CA LEU A 94 0.30 -8.91 -17.28
C LEU A 94 1.38 -8.11 -16.53
N GLY A 95 1.88 -6.98 -17.05
CA GLY A 95 3.00 -6.23 -16.48
C GLY A 95 2.74 -4.75 -16.24
N TYR A 96 3.06 -4.25 -15.04
CA TYR A 96 3.03 -2.83 -14.66
C TYR A 96 4.34 -2.41 -13.99
N GLU A 97 4.93 -1.31 -14.44
CA GLU A 97 6.13 -0.73 -13.83
C GLU A 97 5.75 0.50 -13.02
N ILE A 98 6.03 0.48 -11.71
CA ILE A 98 5.85 1.67 -10.88
C ILE A 98 6.95 2.66 -11.25
N PRO A 99 6.64 3.92 -11.62
CA PRO A 99 7.65 4.88 -12.03
C PRO A 99 8.74 5.08 -10.97
N HIS A 100 10.00 5.04 -11.40
CA HIS A 100 11.15 5.24 -10.51
C HIS A 100 11.05 6.56 -9.71
N GLN A 101 10.57 7.63 -10.35
CA GLN A 101 10.40 8.94 -9.73
C GLN A 101 9.44 8.88 -8.54
N LEU A 102 8.35 8.11 -8.66
CA LEU A 102 7.34 7.97 -7.61
C LEU A 102 7.93 7.36 -6.34
N LEU A 103 8.67 6.24 -6.48
CA LEU A 103 9.28 5.57 -5.32
C LEU A 103 10.57 6.23 -4.80
N ASN A 104 10.92 7.40 -5.32
CA ASN A 104 11.99 8.26 -4.81
C ASN A 104 11.48 9.68 -4.48
N CYS A 105 10.15 9.87 -4.40
CA CYS A 105 9.53 11.15 -4.12
C CYS A 105 9.70 11.53 -2.65
N LYS A 106 10.48 12.59 -2.39
CA LYS A 106 10.82 13.02 -1.02
C LYS A 106 9.69 13.75 -0.30
N SER A 107 8.74 14.33 -1.04
CA SER A 107 7.58 15.04 -0.51
C SER A 107 6.43 14.10 -0.14
N LEU A 108 6.40 12.89 -0.72
CA LEU A 108 5.27 11.98 -0.62
C LEU A 108 5.06 11.49 0.82
N THR A 109 3.85 11.70 1.34
CA THR A 109 3.40 11.31 2.67
C THR A 109 2.33 10.22 2.63
N LYS A 110 1.56 10.15 1.54
CA LYS A 110 0.53 9.14 1.29
C LYS A 110 0.64 8.60 -0.12
N LEU A 111 0.71 7.27 -0.25
CA LEU A 111 0.61 6.56 -1.51
C LEU A 111 -0.50 5.53 -1.43
N ASP A 112 -1.48 5.63 -2.32
CA ASP A 112 -2.58 4.69 -2.46
C ASP A 112 -2.66 4.23 -3.91
N MET A 113 -2.29 2.98 -4.17
CA MET A 113 -2.33 2.40 -5.51
C MET A 113 -3.18 1.14 -5.50
N GLN A 114 -4.20 1.10 -6.36
CA GLN A 114 -5.16 0.00 -6.40
C GLN A 114 -5.45 -0.39 -7.84
N MET A 115 -5.01 -1.58 -8.21
CA MET A 115 -5.21 -2.18 -9.52
C MET A 115 -6.34 -3.21 -9.42
N TYR A 116 -7.47 -2.97 -10.08
CA TYR A 116 -8.58 -3.92 -10.10
C TYR A 116 -8.55 -4.72 -11.40
N ARG A 117 -8.18 -6.00 -11.29
CA ARG A 117 -8.36 -6.99 -12.37
C ARG A 117 -9.55 -7.88 -12.06
N VAL A 118 -10.26 -8.26 -13.13
CA VAL A 118 -11.42 -9.18 -13.04
C VAL A 118 -10.98 -10.64 -12.88
N LEU A 119 -9.72 -10.98 -13.23
CA LEU A 119 -9.29 -12.38 -13.38
C LEU A 119 -7.97 -12.80 -12.69
N GLU A 120 -7.00 -11.92 -12.42
CA GLU A 120 -5.65 -12.26 -11.89
C GLU A 120 -4.95 -11.03 -11.28
N TYR A 121 -3.83 -11.16 -10.57
CA TYR A 121 -3.02 -10.01 -10.13
C TYR A 121 -2.17 -9.39 -11.27
N VAL A 122 -1.63 -8.19 -11.07
CA VAL A 122 -0.73 -7.51 -12.03
C VAL A 122 0.73 -7.75 -11.66
N ASP A 123 1.53 -8.40 -12.53
CA ASP A 123 2.96 -8.55 -12.26
C ASP A 123 3.63 -7.18 -12.28
N THR A 124 4.30 -6.86 -11.18
CA THR A 124 4.77 -5.51 -10.91
C THR A 124 6.28 -5.49 -10.81
N THR A 125 6.90 -4.66 -11.64
CA THR A 125 8.32 -4.38 -11.57
C THR A 125 8.56 -3.15 -10.70
N LEU A 126 9.43 -3.31 -9.72
CA LEU A 126 9.88 -2.22 -8.85
C LEU A 126 11.23 -1.68 -9.35
N PRO A 127 11.48 -0.37 -9.22
CA PRO A 127 12.79 0.22 -9.46
C PRO A 127 13.84 -0.31 -8.47
N LYS A 128 15.10 -0.37 -8.92
CA LYS A 128 16.23 -0.85 -8.09
C LYS A 128 16.56 0.07 -6.92
N SER A 129 16.32 1.37 -7.06
CA SER A 129 16.53 2.38 -6.03
C SER A 129 15.18 2.92 -5.60
N MET A 130 14.95 2.96 -4.28
CA MET A 130 13.73 3.47 -3.66
C MET A 130 14.11 4.23 -2.40
N CYS A 131 13.44 5.35 -2.15
CA CYS A 131 13.62 6.16 -0.95
C CYS A 131 12.41 7.06 -0.74
N LEU A 132 11.58 6.73 0.25
CA LEU A 132 10.34 7.43 0.57
C LEU A 132 10.38 7.91 2.02
N PRO A 133 11.24 8.90 2.34
CA PRO A 133 11.60 9.24 3.71
C PRO A 133 10.43 9.80 4.54
N ARG A 134 9.42 10.38 3.90
CA ARG A 134 8.26 11.01 4.55
C ARG A 134 6.98 10.21 4.42
N LEU A 135 7.01 9.04 3.78
CA LEU A 135 5.82 8.25 3.54
C LEU A 135 5.30 7.66 4.85
N LYS A 136 4.08 8.04 5.21
CA LYS A 136 3.38 7.60 6.43
C LYS A 136 2.27 6.60 6.13
N PHE A 137 1.72 6.61 4.93
CA PHE A 137 0.64 5.73 4.52
C PHE A 137 0.97 5.09 3.17
N LEU A 138 0.88 3.76 3.12
CA LEU A 138 1.03 2.97 1.90
C LEU A 138 -0.14 2.01 1.77
N TRP A 139 -0.85 2.08 0.65
CA TRP A 139 -1.85 1.09 0.24
C TRP A 139 -1.48 0.50 -1.10
N LEU A 140 -1.42 -0.84 -1.14
CA LEU A 140 -1.15 -1.62 -2.35
C LEU A 140 -2.29 -2.61 -2.57
N GLY A 141 -3.03 -2.42 -3.67
CA GLY A 141 -4.15 -3.26 -4.08
C GLY A 141 -3.93 -3.93 -5.43
N GLY A 142 -4.10 -5.24 -5.55
CA GLY A 142 -4.09 -5.94 -6.85
C GLY A 142 -2.72 -6.25 -7.47
N PHE A 143 -1.64 -6.17 -6.70
CA PHE A 143 -0.27 -6.31 -7.21
C PHE A 143 0.31 -7.70 -6.98
N SER A 144 1.11 -8.19 -7.94
CA SER A 144 1.98 -9.37 -7.84
C SER A 144 3.44 -8.91 -7.89
N ILE A 145 4.18 -9.06 -6.79
CA ILE A 145 5.60 -8.68 -6.69
C ILE A 145 6.40 -9.93 -6.33
N ALA A 146 6.90 -10.63 -7.36
CA ALA A 146 7.65 -11.87 -7.21
C ALA A 146 9.12 -11.68 -6.79
N ASN A 147 9.69 -10.48 -6.98
CA ASN A 147 11.09 -10.23 -6.65
C ASN A 147 11.28 -9.96 -5.16
N VAL A 148 11.69 -11.00 -4.43
CA VAL A 148 11.94 -11.00 -2.98
C VAL A 148 12.81 -9.82 -2.51
N GLU A 149 13.92 -9.55 -3.18
CA GLU A 149 14.86 -8.49 -2.80
C GLU A 149 14.23 -7.10 -2.94
N LEU A 150 13.49 -6.87 -4.03
CA LEU A 150 12.82 -5.60 -4.26
C LEU A 150 11.63 -5.40 -3.32
N SER A 151 10.87 -6.45 -3.02
CA SER A 151 9.77 -6.39 -2.04
C SER A 151 10.28 -6.04 -0.64
N LYS A 152 11.36 -6.67 -0.17
CA LYS A 152 12.00 -6.29 1.11
C LYS A 152 12.42 -4.83 1.11
N ARG A 153 13.06 -4.40 0.01
CA ARG A 153 13.55 -3.03 -0.16
C ARG A 153 12.43 -2.00 -0.15
N LEU A 154 11.26 -2.32 -0.73
CA LEU A 154 10.12 -1.41 -0.74
C LEU A 154 9.73 -0.97 0.68
N PHE A 155 9.59 -1.93 1.60
CA PHE A 155 9.21 -1.66 2.98
C PHE A 155 10.33 -0.97 3.76
N SER A 156 11.59 -1.39 3.60
CA SER A 156 12.72 -0.75 4.30
C SER A 156 13.04 0.66 3.78
N SER A 157 12.55 1.02 2.59
CA SER A 157 12.70 2.37 1.99
C SER A 157 11.73 3.40 2.55
N CYS A 158 10.82 3.01 3.45
CA CYS A 158 9.78 3.86 4.03
C CYS A 158 9.94 3.99 5.57
N PRO A 159 10.98 4.69 6.07
CA PRO A 159 11.31 4.70 7.50
C PRO A 159 10.24 5.35 8.39
N ALA A 160 9.39 6.22 7.84
CA ALA A 160 8.32 6.91 8.56
C ALA A 160 6.93 6.25 8.42
N LEU A 161 6.86 5.03 7.87
CA LEU A 161 5.60 4.36 7.54
C LEU A 161 4.77 4.02 8.77
N GLU A 162 3.65 4.71 8.97
CA GLU A 162 2.74 4.52 10.11
C GLU A 162 1.59 3.56 9.79
N THR A 163 1.12 3.51 8.54
CA THR A 163 0.01 2.66 8.10
C THR A 163 0.37 1.93 6.80
N LEU A 164 0.22 0.60 6.81
CA LEU A 164 0.36 -0.26 5.65
C LEU A 164 -0.95 -1.03 5.41
N VAL A 165 -1.43 -0.96 4.17
CA VAL A 165 -2.57 -1.74 3.69
C VAL A 165 -2.16 -2.55 2.47
N ILE A 166 -2.40 -3.86 2.54
CA ILE A 166 -2.18 -4.78 1.42
C ILE A 166 -3.50 -5.49 1.15
N ALA A 167 -4.03 -5.24 -0.05
CA ALA A 167 -5.32 -5.72 -0.49
C ALA A 167 -5.15 -6.59 -1.73
N ASN A 168 -5.72 -7.80 -1.75
CA ASN A 168 -5.80 -8.64 -2.95
C ASN A 168 -4.46 -8.68 -3.73
N SER A 169 -3.34 -8.95 -3.04
CA SER A 169 -2.00 -8.84 -3.62
C SER A 169 -1.14 -10.04 -3.22
N ASP A 170 -0.24 -10.47 -4.12
CA ASP A 170 0.80 -11.48 -3.88
C ASP A 170 2.17 -10.79 -3.80
N ILE A 171 2.63 -10.48 -2.60
CA ILE A 171 3.92 -9.81 -2.36
C ILE A 171 4.82 -10.77 -1.59
N GLN A 172 5.88 -11.23 -2.24
CA GLN A 172 6.81 -12.21 -1.67
C GLN A 172 8.05 -11.49 -1.16
N THR A 173 8.45 -11.77 0.08
CA THR A 173 9.63 -11.19 0.72
C THR A 173 10.60 -12.25 1.25
N ASP A 174 10.37 -13.53 0.99
CA ASP A 174 11.37 -14.57 1.14
C ASP A 174 11.11 -15.72 0.16
N ASP A 175 12.07 -16.63 0.04
CA ASP A 175 11.98 -17.78 -0.87
C ASP A 175 10.89 -18.79 -0.47
N GLN A 176 10.35 -18.66 0.76
CA GLN A 176 9.24 -19.46 1.29
C GLN A 176 7.87 -18.82 0.99
N ARG A 177 7.86 -17.74 0.20
CA ARG A 177 6.67 -16.94 -0.11
C ARG A 177 5.99 -16.39 1.13
N ASN A 178 6.76 -15.94 2.11
CA ASN A 178 6.22 -15.20 3.24
C ASN A 178 6.26 -13.69 2.95
N LEU A 179 5.35 -12.97 3.59
CA LEU A 179 5.37 -11.52 3.67
C LEU A 179 5.93 -11.12 5.04
N ILE A 180 7.14 -10.58 5.05
CA ILE A 180 7.88 -10.11 6.21
C ILE A 180 7.92 -8.59 6.13
N VAL A 181 7.30 -7.93 7.09
CA VAL A 181 7.31 -6.47 7.20
C VAL A 181 8.07 -6.08 8.46
N ASP A 182 9.28 -5.58 8.28
CA ASP A 182 10.13 -5.04 9.33
C ASP A 182 9.97 -3.51 9.35
N SER A 183 9.36 -2.95 10.39
CA SER A 183 9.19 -1.50 10.51
C SER A 183 9.05 -1.04 11.96
N LEU A 184 9.90 -0.11 12.38
CA LEU A 184 9.85 0.49 13.72
C LEU A 184 8.77 1.57 13.86
N SER A 185 8.29 2.13 12.76
CA SER A 185 7.30 3.22 12.75
C SER A 185 5.86 2.76 12.51
N LEU A 186 5.68 1.49 12.12
CA LEU A 186 4.37 0.97 11.75
C LEU A 186 3.44 0.83 12.95
N LYS A 187 2.31 1.53 12.89
CA LYS A 187 1.25 1.54 13.91
C LYS A 187 0.03 0.74 13.47
N LYS A 188 -0.28 0.73 12.18
CA LYS A 188 -1.48 0.06 11.62
C LYS A 188 -1.11 -0.83 10.46
N PHE A 189 -1.54 -2.08 10.52
CA PHE A 189 -1.40 -3.04 9.42
C PHE A 189 -2.77 -3.63 9.06
N ASN A 190 -3.12 -3.56 7.78
CA ASN A 190 -4.35 -4.14 7.24
C ASN A 190 -3.99 -5.10 6.11
N TYR A 191 -4.46 -6.33 6.21
CA TYR A 191 -4.32 -7.31 5.14
C TYR A 191 -5.68 -7.93 4.83
N PHE A 192 -6.09 -7.89 3.57
CA PHE A 192 -7.31 -8.54 3.13
C PHE A 192 -7.22 -9.08 1.72
N ASN A 193 -7.91 -10.20 1.49
CA ASN A 193 -7.88 -10.87 0.20
C ASN A 193 -9.24 -11.44 -0.19
N HIS A 194 -9.96 -10.68 -1.01
CA HIS A 194 -11.31 -10.96 -1.48
C HIS A 194 -11.38 -11.90 -2.69
N TYR A 195 -10.24 -12.21 -3.32
CA TYR A 195 -10.18 -12.90 -4.61
C TYR A 195 -9.30 -14.15 -4.54
N VAL A 196 -9.51 -14.98 -3.51
CA VAL A 196 -8.80 -16.26 -3.30
C VAL A 196 -8.89 -17.18 -4.52
N HIS A 197 -9.91 -17.02 -5.37
CA HIS A 197 -10.16 -17.83 -6.57
C HIS A 197 -9.49 -17.32 -7.86
N LEU A 198 -8.91 -16.10 -7.86
CA LEU A 198 -8.23 -15.51 -9.02
C LEU A 198 -6.72 -15.84 -9.05
N LEU A 199 -6.29 -16.73 -8.16
CA LEU A 199 -4.95 -17.29 -8.19
C LEU A 199 -4.83 -18.27 -9.38
N PRO A 200 -3.75 -18.26 -10.16
CA PRO A 200 -3.46 -19.36 -11.07
C PRO A 200 -3.51 -20.67 -10.28
N HIS A 201 -4.01 -21.73 -10.90
CA HIS A 201 -4.42 -23.02 -10.30
C HIS A 201 -3.33 -23.76 -9.47
N ASN A 202 -2.15 -23.16 -9.25
CA ASN A 202 -1.02 -23.72 -8.52
C ASN A 202 -0.27 -22.76 -7.58
N ASN A 203 -0.72 -21.51 -7.34
CA ASN A 203 -0.04 -20.59 -6.42
C ASN A 203 -0.91 -20.20 -5.23
N THR A 204 -0.76 -20.93 -4.14
CA THR A 204 -1.24 -20.57 -2.80
C THR A 204 -0.65 -19.24 -2.34
N MET A 205 -1.49 -18.44 -1.66
CA MET A 205 -1.21 -17.22 -0.89
C MET A 205 0.16 -17.20 -0.19
N PRO A 206 0.66 -16.03 0.25
CA PRO A 206 1.78 -16.01 1.17
C PRO A 206 1.55 -17.03 2.29
N THR A 207 2.44 -18.01 2.39
CA THR A 207 2.25 -19.16 3.27
C THR A 207 2.13 -18.70 4.72
N THR A 208 2.72 -17.53 5.01
CA THR A 208 2.65 -16.81 6.27
C THR A 208 2.92 -15.31 6.10
N ILE A 209 2.29 -14.49 6.96
CA ILE A 209 2.69 -13.09 7.18
C ILE A 209 3.45 -12.98 8.52
N LYS A 210 4.62 -12.34 8.52
CA LYS A 210 5.44 -12.06 9.71
C LYS A 210 5.61 -10.54 9.85
N LEU A 211 5.21 -9.97 10.97
CA LEU A 211 5.36 -8.54 11.26
C LEU A 211 6.41 -8.32 12.35
N ARG A 212 7.52 -7.63 12.04
CA ARG A 212 8.45 -7.17 13.08
C ARG A 212 8.26 -5.68 13.28
N ALA A 213 7.20 -5.32 14.01
CA ALA A 213 6.80 -3.95 14.26
C ALA A 213 6.48 -3.75 15.75
N PRO A 214 7.43 -3.25 16.56
CA PRO A 214 7.27 -3.16 18.02
C PRO A 214 6.22 -2.13 18.46
N ASN A 215 5.87 -1.18 17.59
CA ASN A 215 4.92 -0.10 17.87
C ASN A 215 3.52 -0.34 17.26
N ILE A 216 3.20 -1.60 16.89
CA ILE A 216 1.94 -1.90 16.23
C ILE A 216 0.77 -1.74 17.22
N GLY A 217 -0.15 -0.83 16.90
CA GLY A 217 -1.30 -0.52 17.73
C GLY A 217 -2.64 -1.05 17.22
N ALA A 218 -2.70 -1.45 15.94
CA ALA A 218 -3.88 -2.10 15.37
C ALA A 218 -3.52 -3.06 14.23
N VAL A 219 -4.19 -4.20 14.20
CA VAL A 219 -4.15 -5.18 13.11
C VAL A 219 -5.59 -5.50 12.68
N TYR A 220 -5.91 -5.28 11.41
CA TYR A 220 -7.23 -5.58 10.85
C TYR A 220 -7.12 -6.72 9.84
N MET A 221 -8.00 -7.72 9.97
CA MET A 221 -8.03 -8.91 9.13
C MET A 221 -9.38 -9.04 8.42
N VAL A 222 -9.32 -9.31 7.12
CA VAL A 222 -10.47 -9.83 6.37
C VAL A 222 -9.96 -11.01 5.52
N GLU A 223 -10.54 -12.18 5.73
CA GLU A 223 -10.32 -13.43 4.98
C GLU A 223 -9.24 -14.40 5.49
N LYS A 224 -7.91 -14.21 5.31
CA LYS A 224 -6.91 -15.24 5.70
C LYS A 224 -5.55 -14.66 6.09
N MET A 225 -5.16 -14.81 7.36
CA MET A 225 -3.76 -14.64 7.81
C MET A 225 -3.31 -15.94 8.49
N ARG A 226 -2.38 -16.68 7.86
CA ARG A 226 -1.59 -17.68 8.58
C ARG A 226 -0.44 -16.95 9.26
N LEU A 227 -0.53 -16.77 10.58
CA LEU A 227 0.64 -16.44 11.39
C LEU A 227 1.42 -17.75 11.57
N SER A 228 2.65 -17.83 11.06
CA SER A 228 3.50 -19.01 11.31
C SER A 228 3.77 -19.13 12.81
N ALA A 229 3.99 -20.36 13.28
CA ALA A 229 4.63 -20.60 14.57
C ALA A 229 5.89 -19.74 14.75
N GLY A 230 6.66 -19.48 13.68
CA GLY A 230 7.82 -18.57 13.65
C GLY A 230 7.57 -17.08 13.99
N PHE A 231 6.36 -16.56 13.77
CA PHE A 231 5.98 -15.20 14.21
C PHE A 231 5.77 -15.17 15.73
N LEU A 232 5.27 -16.27 16.29
CA LEU A 232 5.22 -16.47 17.73
C LEU A 232 6.64 -16.77 18.26
N GLU A 233 7.42 -17.67 17.65
CA GLU A 233 8.76 -18.08 18.10
C GLU A 233 9.81 -16.96 18.07
N SER A 234 9.86 -16.13 17.02
CA SER A 234 10.79 -14.98 16.99
C SER A 234 10.43 -13.90 18.01
N ASN A 235 9.19 -13.92 18.49
CA ASN A 235 8.68 -13.07 19.55
C ASN A 235 8.62 -13.79 20.93
N LEU A 236 8.81 -15.10 20.97
CA LEU A 236 8.78 -15.96 22.16
C LEU A 236 10.16 -16.57 22.46
N ALA A 237 11.23 -16.19 21.76
CA ALA A 237 12.58 -16.75 21.93
C ALA A 237 13.21 -16.55 23.34
N VAL A 238 12.46 -16.01 24.30
CA VAL A 238 12.80 -16.00 25.73
C VAL A 238 12.26 -17.24 26.45
N ILE A 239 11.35 -18.01 25.85
CA ILE A 239 10.65 -19.08 26.54
C ILE A 239 10.66 -20.30 25.64
N GLY A 240 11.40 -21.32 26.09
CA GLY A 240 11.66 -22.55 25.36
C GLY A 240 10.40 -23.37 25.08
N ASP A 241 10.61 -24.62 24.66
CA ASP A 241 9.63 -25.56 24.06
C ASP A 241 8.31 -25.80 24.84
N ASP A 242 8.16 -25.19 26.01
CA ASP A 242 6.94 -25.16 26.81
C ASP A 242 6.17 -23.84 26.58
N TRP A 243 5.39 -23.80 25.51
CA TRP A 243 4.61 -22.62 25.11
C TRP A 243 3.53 -22.21 26.13
N GLU A 244 3.19 -23.05 27.12
CA GLU A 244 2.33 -22.66 28.25
C GLU A 244 3.08 -21.81 29.29
N ALA A 245 4.37 -22.06 29.51
CA ALA A 245 5.24 -21.19 30.30
C ALA A 245 5.56 -19.87 29.56
N GLY A 246 5.49 -19.91 28.22
CA GLY A 246 5.66 -18.83 27.24
C GLY A 246 4.74 -17.62 27.38
N LEU A 247 3.60 -17.83 28.03
CA LEU A 247 2.48 -16.87 28.02
C LEU A 247 2.65 -15.74 29.05
N SER A 248 3.82 -15.65 29.68
CA SER A 248 4.05 -14.80 30.85
C SER A 248 4.79 -13.50 30.56
N SER A 249 5.19 -13.20 29.31
CA SER A 249 5.87 -11.92 29.01
C SER A 249 4.84 -10.83 28.65
N PRO A 250 4.51 -9.92 29.58
CA PRO A 250 3.57 -8.84 29.34
C PRO A 250 4.34 -7.72 28.65
N GLY A 251 4.09 -7.43 27.37
CA GLY A 251 4.69 -6.24 26.77
C GLY A 251 4.71 -6.14 25.25
N MET A 252 4.67 -7.25 24.53
CA MET A 252 5.00 -7.23 23.10
C MET A 252 3.89 -6.70 22.18
N LEU A 253 2.64 -6.73 22.63
CA LEU A 253 1.50 -6.08 21.98
C LEU A 253 0.83 -5.09 22.95
N SER A 254 1.62 -4.48 23.84
CA SER A 254 1.13 -3.54 24.86
C SER A 254 0.43 -2.31 24.26
N HIS A 255 0.71 -2.01 22.98
CA HIS A 255 0.09 -0.92 22.24
C HIS A 255 -1.13 -1.36 21.41
N LEU A 256 -1.42 -2.66 21.33
CA LEU A 256 -2.50 -3.19 20.50
C LEU A 256 -3.87 -2.87 21.12
N GLU A 257 -4.50 -1.81 20.62
CA GLU A 257 -5.79 -1.31 21.12
C GLU A 257 -6.98 -2.01 20.46
N TYR A 258 -6.80 -2.47 19.21
CA TYR A 258 -7.90 -3.00 18.41
C TYR A 258 -7.46 -4.15 17.49
N VAL A 259 -8.23 -5.22 17.54
CA VAL A 259 -8.18 -6.32 16.56
C VAL A 259 -9.58 -6.55 16.02
N SER A 260 -9.77 -6.37 14.71
CA SER A 260 -10.97 -6.85 14.02
C SER A 260 -10.62 -8.07 13.21
N ILE A 261 -11.41 -9.12 13.39
CA ILE A 261 -11.38 -10.31 12.56
C ILE A 261 -12.74 -10.43 11.91
N GLU A 262 -12.80 -10.16 10.61
CA GLU A 262 -14.04 -10.22 9.83
C GLU A 262 -14.01 -11.42 8.88
N LYS A 263 -15.16 -12.06 8.71
CA LYS A 263 -15.37 -13.22 7.82
C LYS A 263 -14.44 -14.41 8.13
N VAL A 264 -14.43 -14.85 9.40
CA VAL A 264 -13.67 -16.03 9.89
C VAL A 264 -14.23 -17.36 9.37
N GLU A 265 -13.34 -18.31 9.05
CA GLU A 265 -13.70 -19.69 8.65
C GLU A 265 -13.72 -20.66 9.85
N GLY A 266 -13.17 -20.26 11.00
CA GLY A 266 -13.09 -21.04 12.24
C GLY A 266 -11.93 -22.03 12.27
N CYS A 267 -10.86 -21.81 11.52
CA CYS A 267 -9.73 -22.74 11.48
C CYS A 267 -8.85 -22.68 12.75
N ASP A 268 -8.08 -23.74 13.03
CA ASP A 268 -7.22 -23.84 14.22
C ASP A 268 -6.28 -22.64 14.41
N ALA A 269 -5.81 -22.03 13.32
CA ALA A 269 -4.95 -20.86 13.37
C ALA A 269 -5.69 -19.60 13.84
N GLU A 270 -6.92 -19.39 13.37
CA GLU A 270 -7.79 -18.29 13.80
C GLU A 270 -8.15 -18.43 15.29
N LEU A 271 -8.48 -19.65 15.72
CA LEU A 271 -8.77 -19.96 17.13
C LEU A 271 -7.54 -19.79 18.03
N LYS A 272 -6.35 -20.15 17.56
CA LYS A 272 -5.08 -19.94 18.29
C LYS A 272 -4.73 -18.46 18.42
N LEU A 273 -4.92 -17.67 17.36
CA LEU A 273 -4.73 -16.22 17.40
C LEU A 273 -5.74 -15.55 18.34
N LEU A 274 -7.03 -15.90 18.25
CA LEU A 274 -8.06 -15.42 19.16
C LEU A 274 -7.76 -15.80 20.61
N SER A 275 -7.36 -17.04 20.87
CA SER A 275 -6.97 -17.50 22.21
C SER A 275 -5.78 -16.70 22.77
N PHE A 276 -4.77 -16.43 21.93
CA PHE A 276 -3.63 -15.61 22.30
C PHE A 276 -4.04 -14.16 22.63
N LEU A 277 -4.85 -13.52 21.77
CA LEU A 277 -5.34 -12.16 21.96
C LEU A 277 -6.23 -12.02 23.21
N LEU A 278 -7.13 -12.99 23.45
CA LEU A 278 -8.00 -13.00 24.63
C LEU A 278 -7.23 -13.21 25.94
N LYS A 279 -6.14 -13.98 25.92
CA LYS A 279 -5.24 -14.15 27.08
C LYS A 279 -4.47 -12.86 27.40
N MET A 280 -4.18 -12.03 26.40
CA MET A 280 -3.50 -10.75 26.59
C MET A 280 -4.38 -9.65 27.22
N GLN A 281 -5.71 -9.73 27.12
CA GLN A 281 -6.63 -8.77 27.78
C GLN A 281 -6.79 -8.99 29.30
N ARG A 282 -6.14 -10.01 29.89
CA ARG A 282 -6.32 -10.40 31.31
C ARG A 282 -5.29 -9.82 32.29
N PHE A 283 -4.52 -8.81 31.91
CA PHE A 283 -3.62 -8.10 32.81
C PHE A 283 -3.78 -6.59 32.71
#